data_AF-A0A7S2SEC2-F1
#
_entry.id   AF-A0A7S2SEC2-F1
#
_cell.length_a   1.000
_cell.length_b   1.000
_cell.length_c   1.000
_cell.angle_alpha   90.00
_cell.angle_beta   90.00
_cell.angle_gamma   90.00
#
_symmetry.space_group_name_H-M   'P 1'
#
loop_
_entity.id
_entity.type
_entity.pdbx_description
1 polymer ?
#
loop_
_entity_poly.entity_id
_entity_poly.type
_entity_poly.pdbx_seq_one_letter_code
_entity_poly.pdbx_strand_id
1 'polypeptide(L)'
;MPNGKKRVYDEFDNHVDVDRVIFACPSNAVGNIYPQHGKLEEVILNTPVYADDHHPSSGHMHAVMHSDPKMIEEPFREECLKRASNYVEVTRNDDESINIENQYNFGVQTPGLGIYDMPLKDKPAMLISHSPGKGKIIDPELVRGTGNHARAHPLYSGWNVAAQLSLRLVQGKNGIYYCSNWTTPGNCHDMSLLSGIVCAHAVGAKYPFEKNVEAKKDFFRLRDWMGV
;
A
#
# COMPACT_ATOMS: atom_id res chain seq x y z
N MET A 1 18.17 15.96 -20.25
CA MET A 1 18.47 16.63 -21.55
C MET A 1 19.37 17.84 -21.32
N PRO A 2 20.11 18.34 -22.34
CA PRO A 2 21.01 19.49 -22.18
C PRO A 2 20.35 20.77 -21.65
N ASN A 3 19.05 20.93 -21.89
CA ASN A 3 18.22 22.05 -21.40
C ASN A 3 17.69 21.84 -19.97
N GLY A 4 18.13 20.80 -19.25
CA GLY A 4 17.67 20.48 -17.90
C GLY A 4 16.29 19.78 -17.82
N LYS A 5 15.60 19.59 -18.95
CA LYS A 5 14.35 18.81 -19.01
C LYS A 5 14.60 17.30 -18.91
N LYS A 6 13.53 16.59 -18.57
CA LYS A 6 13.47 15.14 -18.40
C LYS A 6 12.50 14.60 -19.44
N ARG A 7 12.90 13.51 -20.08
CA ARG A 7 12.04 12.77 -21.00
C ARG A 7 11.44 11.60 -20.25
N VAL A 8 10.13 11.52 -20.18
CA VAL A 8 9.39 10.43 -19.57
C VAL A 8 8.76 9.62 -20.70
N TYR A 9 8.97 8.30 -20.67
CA TYR A 9 8.35 7.37 -21.61
C TYR A 9 7.17 6.68 -20.95
N ASP A 10 6.10 6.47 -21.72
CA ASP A 10 4.97 5.63 -21.31
C ASP A 10 5.20 4.15 -21.72
N GLU A 11 4.24 3.29 -21.41
CA GLU A 11 4.29 1.85 -21.71
C GLU A 11 4.18 1.52 -23.21
N PHE A 12 3.91 2.50 -24.06
CA PHE A 12 3.78 2.36 -25.51
C PHE A 12 4.92 3.07 -26.26
N ASP A 13 6.02 3.38 -25.57
CA ASP A 13 7.18 4.10 -26.07
C ASP A 13 6.89 5.55 -26.55
N ASN A 14 5.72 6.11 -26.25
CA ASN A 14 5.52 7.55 -26.42
C ASN A 14 6.28 8.30 -25.35
N HIS A 15 6.50 9.61 -25.56
CA HIS A 15 7.21 10.42 -24.59
C HIS A 15 6.66 11.83 -24.40
N VAL A 16 6.95 12.38 -23.22
CA VAL A 16 6.72 13.78 -22.88
C VAL A 16 7.98 14.36 -22.23
N ASP A 17 8.34 15.59 -22.63
CA ASP A 17 9.44 16.34 -22.05
C ASP A 17 8.92 17.29 -20.96
N VAL A 18 9.36 17.08 -19.72
CA VAL A 18 8.89 17.78 -18.53
C VAL A 18 10.03 18.44 -17.75
N ASP A 19 9.73 19.50 -17.00
CA ASP A 19 10.71 20.19 -16.15
C ASP A 19 10.96 19.45 -14.83
N ARG A 20 9.92 18.78 -14.33
CA ARG A 20 9.88 18.07 -13.04
C ARG A 20 9.21 16.71 -13.19
N VAL A 21 9.64 15.73 -12.39
CA VAL A 21 9.05 14.39 -12.30
C VAL A 21 8.75 14.08 -10.85
N ILE A 22 7.57 13.52 -10.59
CA ILE A 22 7.16 13.02 -9.27
C ILE A 22 6.98 11.51 -9.40
N PHE A 23 7.76 10.73 -8.66
CA PHE A 23 7.61 9.28 -8.56
C PHE A 23 6.61 8.92 -7.47
N ALA A 24 5.50 8.32 -7.89
CA ALA A 24 4.39 7.88 -7.03
C ALA A 24 4.29 6.35 -6.88
N CYS A 25 5.43 5.66 -6.83
CA CYS A 25 5.54 4.21 -6.90
C CYS A 25 6.48 3.63 -5.81
N PRO A 26 6.53 2.31 -5.63
CA PRO A 26 7.50 1.67 -4.72
C PRO A 26 8.95 2.02 -5.07
N SER A 27 9.82 2.09 -4.07
CA SER A 27 11.21 2.54 -4.20
C SER A 27 12.02 1.75 -5.25
N ASN A 28 11.79 0.44 -5.36
CA ASN A 28 12.44 -0.41 -6.36
C ASN A 28 12.00 -0.07 -7.80
N ALA A 29 10.75 0.33 -8.00
CA ALA A 29 10.28 0.76 -9.32
C ALA A 29 10.97 2.06 -9.76
N VAL A 30 11.25 2.97 -8.82
CA VAL A 30 12.03 4.19 -9.09
C VAL A 30 13.42 3.85 -9.62
N GLY A 31 14.13 2.91 -8.97
CA GLY A 31 15.47 2.49 -9.40
C GLY A 31 15.49 1.93 -10.83
N ASN A 32 14.44 1.20 -11.21
CA ASN A 32 14.27 0.66 -12.57
C ASN A 32 13.94 1.74 -13.61
N ILE A 33 13.08 2.69 -13.26
CA ILE A 33 12.62 3.74 -14.20
C ILE A 33 13.68 4.84 -14.36
N TYR A 34 14.42 5.15 -13.30
CA TYR A 34 15.41 6.23 -13.29
C TYR A 34 16.80 5.70 -12.91
N PRO A 35 17.46 4.89 -13.76
CA PRO A 35 18.74 4.25 -13.44
C PRO A 35 19.93 5.22 -13.32
N GLN A 36 19.76 6.48 -13.73
CA GLN A 36 20.80 7.52 -13.69
C GLN A 36 20.78 8.33 -12.37
N HIS A 37 20.10 7.83 -11.34
CA HIS A 37 20.07 8.47 -10.03
C HIS A 37 21.44 8.49 -9.36
N GLY A 38 21.64 9.41 -8.41
CA GLY A 38 22.93 9.55 -7.72
C GLY A 38 23.21 8.43 -6.71
N LYS A 39 24.47 8.20 -6.33
CA LYS A 39 24.84 7.16 -5.34
C LYS A 39 24.10 7.27 -4.00
N LEU A 40 23.84 8.48 -3.52
CA LEU A 40 23.05 8.69 -2.29
C LEU A 40 21.58 8.29 -2.50
N GLU A 41 21.00 8.63 -3.65
CA GLU A 41 19.64 8.23 -4.04
C GLU A 41 19.56 6.70 -4.12
N GLU A 42 20.57 6.05 -4.70
CA GLU A 42 20.65 4.59 -4.82
C GLU A 42 20.59 3.90 -3.46
N VAL A 43 21.40 4.37 -2.50
CA VAL A 43 21.37 3.84 -1.13
C VAL A 43 19.99 4.02 -0.52
N ILE A 44 19.38 5.20 -0.66
CA ILE A 44 18.05 5.49 -0.10
C ILE A 44 16.99 4.59 -0.75
N LEU A 45 17.00 4.41 -2.07
CA LEU A 45 15.99 3.63 -2.81
C LEU A 45 16.07 2.13 -2.52
N ASN A 46 17.26 1.63 -2.21
CA ASN A 46 17.51 0.22 -1.88
C ASN A 46 17.35 -0.10 -0.38
N THR A 47 17.18 0.90 0.48
CA THR A 47 17.05 0.66 1.93
C THR A 47 15.65 0.18 2.36
N PRO A 48 14.53 0.69 1.79
CA PRO A 48 13.19 0.27 2.20
C PRO A 48 12.96 -1.23 2.05
N VAL A 49 12.59 -1.85 3.17
CA VAL A 49 12.17 -3.25 3.28
C VAL A 49 10.65 -3.32 3.32
N TYR A 50 10.07 -4.29 2.63
CA TYR A 50 8.64 -4.47 2.51
C TYR A 50 8.22 -5.80 3.14
N ALA A 51 6.92 -5.95 3.44
CA ALA A 51 6.40 -7.14 4.07
C ALA A 51 6.69 -8.42 3.26
N ASP A 52 6.69 -8.33 1.93
CA ASP A 52 7.03 -9.42 1.02
C ASP A 52 8.51 -9.83 1.04
N ASP A 53 9.40 -9.02 1.60
CA ASP A 53 10.82 -9.41 1.76
C ASP A 53 11.01 -10.44 2.89
N HIS A 54 10.04 -10.56 3.79
CA HIS A 54 10.17 -11.38 5.01
C HIS A 54 9.05 -12.39 5.20
N HIS A 55 7.95 -12.31 4.45
CA HIS A 55 6.86 -13.26 4.63
C HIS A 55 7.17 -14.56 3.86
N PRO A 56 7.41 -15.70 4.55
CA PRO A 56 7.82 -16.95 3.90
C PRO A 56 6.73 -17.57 3.02
N SER A 57 5.47 -17.16 3.23
CA SER A 57 4.38 -17.42 2.30
C SER A 57 4.04 -16.13 1.54
N SER A 58 4.17 -16.17 0.22
CA SER A 58 3.62 -15.17 -0.71
C SER A 58 2.10 -14.93 -0.54
N GLY A 59 1.44 -15.69 0.33
CA GLY A 59 0.00 -15.67 0.55
C GLY A 59 -0.55 -14.37 1.16
N HIS A 60 0.26 -13.59 1.89
CA HIS A 60 -0.18 -12.26 2.32
C HIS A 60 -0.22 -11.25 1.17
N MET A 61 0.50 -11.54 0.09
CA MET A 61 0.55 -10.69 -1.10
C MET A 61 -0.57 -11.02 -2.09
N HIS A 62 -1.09 -12.24 -2.06
CA HIS A 62 -2.22 -12.65 -2.89
C HIS A 62 -3.51 -12.63 -2.09
N ALA A 63 -4.32 -11.60 -2.33
CA ALA A 63 -5.66 -11.50 -1.78
C ALA A 63 -6.62 -12.27 -2.67
N VAL A 64 -7.44 -13.15 -2.10
CA VAL A 64 -8.56 -13.78 -2.83
C VAL A 64 -9.85 -13.19 -2.28
N MET A 65 -10.66 -12.57 -3.14
CA MET A 65 -11.98 -12.05 -2.80
C MET A 65 -13.02 -13.13 -3.09
N HIS A 66 -13.81 -13.54 -2.09
CA HIS A 66 -14.75 -14.66 -2.24
C HIS A 66 -15.95 -14.57 -1.28
N SER A 67 -16.94 -15.42 -1.53
CA SER A 67 -18.13 -15.60 -0.68
C SER A 67 -18.18 -16.94 0.03
N ASP A 68 -17.05 -17.65 0.13
CA ASP A 68 -16.94 -18.94 0.83
C ASP A 68 -16.81 -18.77 2.36
N PRO A 69 -17.86 -19.04 3.16
CA PRO A 69 -17.83 -18.86 4.60
C PRO A 69 -17.02 -19.95 5.31
N LYS A 70 -16.64 -21.04 4.62
CA LYS A 70 -15.90 -22.18 5.21
C LYS A 70 -14.45 -21.83 5.52
N MET A 71 -13.95 -20.72 5.01
CA MET A 71 -12.62 -20.18 5.39
C MET A 71 -12.54 -19.80 6.87
N ILE A 72 -13.67 -19.56 7.51
CA ILE A 72 -13.78 -19.39 8.95
C ILE A 72 -14.26 -20.71 9.57
N GLU A 73 -13.54 -21.16 10.60
CA GLU A 73 -13.83 -22.39 11.33
C GLU A 73 -15.25 -22.39 11.93
N GLU A 74 -15.92 -23.55 11.88
CA GLU A 74 -17.34 -23.70 12.20
C GLU A 74 -17.74 -23.09 13.56
N PRO A 75 -16.98 -23.29 14.66
CA PRO A 75 -17.36 -22.75 15.96
C PRO A 75 -17.43 -21.21 16.01
N PHE A 76 -16.70 -20.52 15.13
CA PHE A 76 -16.58 -19.06 15.15
C PHE A 76 -17.28 -18.39 13.96
N ARG A 77 -17.60 -19.16 12.91
CA ARG A 77 -18.08 -18.69 11.61
C ARG A 77 -19.26 -17.73 11.72
N GLU A 78 -20.31 -18.12 12.44
CA GLU A 78 -21.53 -17.30 12.53
C GLU A 78 -21.27 -15.95 13.19
N GLU A 79 -20.54 -15.94 14.31
CA GLU A 79 -20.23 -14.70 15.03
C GLU A 79 -19.28 -13.81 14.22
N CYS A 80 -18.22 -14.40 13.65
CA CYS A 80 -17.25 -13.66 12.85
C CYS A 80 -17.87 -13.02 11.62
N LEU A 81 -18.70 -13.76 10.87
CA LEU A 81 -19.37 -13.22 9.69
C LEU A 81 -20.33 -12.06 10.03
N LYS A 82 -20.93 -12.09 11.21
CA LYS A 82 -21.87 -11.07 11.67
C LYS A 82 -21.21 -9.82 12.25
N ARG A 83 -20.08 -9.96 12.93
CA ARG A 83 -19.54 -8.89 13.80
C ARG A 83 -18.06 -8.60 13.63
N ALA A 84 -17.26 -9.57 13.22
CA ALA A 84 -15.82 -9.40 13.15
C ALA A 84 -15.44 -8.77 11.82
N SER A 85 -14.66 -7.68 11.85
CA SER A 85 -14.08 -7.07 10.65
C SER A 85 -12.92 -7.89 10.10
N ASN A 86 -12.27 -8.67 10.97
CA ASN A 86 -11.15 -9.54 10.66
C ASN A 86 -11.27 -10.85 11.46
N TYR A 87 -10.86 -11.96 10.86
CA TYR A 87 -10.61 -13.21 11.55
C TYR A 87 -9.19 -13.68 11.21
N VAL A 88 -8.36 -13.87 12.23
CA VAL A 88 -6.95 -14.26 12.08
C VAL A 88 -6.76 -15.63 12.71
N GLU A 89 -6.14 -16.53 11.96
CA GLU A 89 -5.77 -17.85 12.45
C GLU A 89 -4.26 -18.00 12.39
N VAL A 90 -3.67 -18.48 13.50
CA VAL A 90 -2.23 -18.75 13.59
C VAL A 90 -2.04 -20.24 13.75
N THR A 91 -1.45 -20.87 12.75
CA THR A 91 -1.19 -22.31 12.71
C THR A 91 0.31 -22.59 12.61
N ARG A 92 0.73 -23.77 13.07
CA ARG A 92 2.08 -24.27 12.85
C ARG A 92 2.04 -25.31 11.73
N ASN A 93 2.84 -25.09 10.70
CA ASN A 93 3.01 -26.00 9.58
C ASN A 93 3.83 -27.24 9.99
N ASP A 94 3.85 -28.28 9.15
CA ASP A 94 4.59 -29.52 9.38
C ASP A 94 6.10 -29.29 9.55
N ASP A 95 6.66 -28.26 8.91
CA ASP A 95 8.07 -27.86 8.96
C ASP A 95 8.39 -26.93 10.16
N GLU A 96 7.48 -26.87 11.13
CA GLU A 96 7.51 -25.98 12.31
C GLU A 96 7.38 -24.48 12.03
N SER A 97 7.30 -24.06 10.76
CA SER A 97 7.05 -22.66 10.41
C SER A 97 5.66 -22.21 10.85
N ILE A 98 5.50 -20.91 11.12
CA ILE A 98 4.21 -20.33 11.52
C ILE A 98 3.50 -19.82 10.27
N ASN A 99 2.25 -20.25 10.06
CA ASN A 99 1.33 -19.63 9.12
C ASN A 99 0.39 -18.67 9.86
N ILE A 100 0.22 -17.48 9.31
CA ILE A 100 -0.77 -16.51 9.77
C ILE A 100 -1.74 -16.34 8.61
N GLU A 101 -2.96 -16.81 8.78
CA GLU A 101 -4.06 -16.61 7.85
C GLU A 101 -4.87 -15.40 8.31
N ASN A 102 -5.30 -14.56 7.36
CA ASN A 102 -6.18 -13.43 7.68
C ASN A 102 -7.38 -13.39 6.73
N GLN A 103 -8.54 -13.18 7.31
CA GLN A 103 -9.83 -13.06 6.64
C GLN A 103 -10.39 -11.67 6.91
N TYR A 104 -10.35 -10.77 5.92
CA TYR A 104 -11.07 -9.50 6.03
C TYR A 104 -12.53 -9.71 5.71
N ASN A 105 -13.41 -9.38 6.63
CA ASN A 105 -14.86 -9.44 6.42
C ASN A 105 -15.39 -8.05 6.07
N PHE A 106 -15.58 -7.82 4.78
CA PHE A 106 -16.22 -6.61 4.25
C PHE A 106 -17.74 -6.62 4.47
N GLY A 107 -18.33 -7.77 4.77
CA GLY A 107 -19.75 -7.95 5.12
C GLY A 107 -20.22 -7.02 6.24
N VAL A 108 -19.35 -6.81 7.23
CA VAL A 108 -19.63 -5.95 8.39
C VAL A 108 -19.17 -4.51 8.19
N GLN A 109 -18.28 -4.26 7.24
CA GLN A 109 -17.67 -2.94 7.00
C GLN A 109 -18.40 -2.15 5.91
N THR A 110 -19.05 -2.82 4.97
CA THR A 110 -19.52 -2.20 3.72
C THR A 110 -21.04 -1.98 3.70
N PRO A 111 -21.49 -0.71 3.80
CA PRO A 111 -22.84 -0.29 3.44
C PRO A 111 -22.92 0.03 1.94
N GLY A 112 -22.73 -0.97 1.07
CA GLY A 112 -22.87 -0.76 -0.38
C GLY A 112 -24.33 -0.50 -0.77
N LEU A 113 -24.57 0.22 -1.88
CA LEU A 113 -25.92 0.38 -2.46
C LEU A 113 -26.53 -1.02 -2.71
N GLY A 114 -27.73 -1.25 -2.19
CA GLY A 114 -28.42 -2.56 -2.27
C GLY A 114 -28.01 -3.57 -1.18
N ILE A 115 -26.94 -3.34 -0.43
CA ILE A 115 -26.48 -4.17 0.70
C ILE A 115 -26.71 -3.48 2.05
N TYR A 116 -26.76 -2.14 2.07
CA TYR A 116 -26.98 -1.37 3.30
C TYR A 116 -28.28 -1.74 4.01
N ASP A 117 -29.38 -1.76 3.27
CA ASP A 117 -30.73 -2.04 3.78
C ASP A 117 -31.02 -3.54 3.93
N MET A 118 -30.10 -4.41 3.48
CA MET A 118 -30.26 -5.85 3.58
C MET A 118 -30.09 -6.31 5.03
N PRO A 119 -31.02 -7.11 5.59
CA PRO A 119 -30.85 -7.68 6.92
C PRO A 119 -29.53 -8.48 6.99
N LEU A 120 -28.82 -8.39 8.11
CA LEU A 120 -27.49 -9.00 8.28
C LEU A 120 -27.47 -10.51 7.94
N LYS A 121 -28.57 -11.23 8.21
CA LYS A 121 -28.73 -12.66 7.91
C LYS A 121 -28.79 -12.98 6.41
N ASP A 122 -29.17 -12.01 5.59
CA ASP A 122 -29.35 -12.16 4.15
C ASP A 122 -28.13 -11.63 3.38
N LYS A 123 -27.20 -10.92 4.06
CA LYS A 123 -25.96 -10.44 3.47
C LYS A 123 -25.06 -11.61 3.11
N PRO A 124 -24.54 -11.69 1.87
CA PRO A 124 -23.58 -12.71 1.51
C PRO A 124 -22.29 -12.53 2.30
N ALA A 125 -21.55 -13.62 2.52
CA ALA A 125 -20.17 -13.51 2.98
C ALA A 125 -19.36 -12.70 1.96
N MET A 126 -18.69 -11.65 2.44
CA MET A 126 -17.80 -10.82 1.63
C MET A 126 -16.43 -10.86 2.29
N LEU A 127 -15.64 -11.86 1.90
CA LEU A 127 -14.37 -12.17 2.52
C LEU A 127 -13.21 -11.86 1.57
N ILE A 128 -12.09 -11.40 2.15
CA ILE A 128 -10.80 -11.38 1.50
C ILE A 128 -9.85 -12.25 2.31
N SER A 129 -9.47 -13.39 1.73
CA SER A 129 -8.52 -14.34 2.31
C SER A 129 -7.09 -13.99 1.94
N HIS A 130 -6.19 -14.08 2.91
CA HIS A 130 -4.74 -14.06 2.73
C HIS A 130 -4.10 -15.26 3.42
N SER A 131 -3.16 -15.92 2.74
CA SER A 131 -2.42 -17.09 3.25
C SER A 131 -3.31 -18.20 3.86
N PRO A 132 -4.26 -18.80 3.09
CA PRO A 132 -5.04 -19.94 3.58
C PRO A 132 -4.17 -21.02 4.21
N GLY A 133 -4.54 -21.49 5.41
CA GLY A 133 -3.87 -22.58 6.09
C GLY A 133 -3.89 -23.89 5.29
N LYS A 134 -3.00 -24.82 5.64
CA LYS A 134 -2.89 -26.12 4.97
C LYS A 134 -4.23 -26.85 4.95
N GLY A 135 -4.67 -27.27 3.76
CA GLY A 135 -5.91 -28.01 3.57
C GLY A 135 -7.16 -27.13 3.40
N LYS A 136 -7.07 -25.81 3.63
CA LYS A 136 -8.13 -24.89 3.28
C LYS A 136 -8.03 -24.50 1.80
N ILE A 137 -9.10 -24.73 1.07
CA ILE A 137 -9.22 -24.39 -0.35
C ILE A 137 -10.50 -23.58 -0.48
N ILE A 138 -10.36 -22.36 -1.02
CA ILE A 138 -11.50 -21.51 -1.33
C ILE A 138 -12.24 -22.13 -2.51
N ASP A 139 -13.54 -22.33 -2.39
CA ASP A 139 -14.38 -22.80 -3.49
C ASP A 139 -14.24 -21.88 -4.72
N PRO A 140 -13.73 -22.37 -5.87
CA PRO A 140 -13.53 -21.56 -7.07
C PRO A 140 -14.80 -20.89 -7.58
N GLU A 141 -15.97 -21.52 -7.40
CA GLU A 141 -17.26 -20.97 -7.84
C GLU A 141 -17.72 -19.78 -6.96
N LEU A 142 -17.12 -19.64 -5.78
CA LEU A 142 -17.38 -18.56 -4.83
C LEU A 142 -16.33 -17.45 -4.90
N VAL A 143 -15.29 -17.59 -5.73
CA VAL A 143 -14.31 -16.53 -6.00
C VAL A 143 -14.98 -15.40 -6.82
N ARG A 144 -14.67 -14.16 -6.45
CA ARG A 144 -15.16 -12.94 -7.09
C ARG A 144 -14.04 -12.07 -7.65
N GLY A 145 -12.80 -12.35 -7.27
CA GLY A 145 -11.62 -11.72 -7.83
C GLY A 145 -10.37 -12.06 -7.04
N THR A 146 -9.24 -11.57 -7.52
CA THR A 146 -7.94 -11.67 -6.84
C THR A 146 -7.20 -10.35 -6.88
N GLY A 147 -6.42 -10.05 -5.85
CA GLY A 147 -5.56 -8.88 -5.75
C GLY A 147 -4.10 -9.28 -5.53
N ASN A 148 -3.17 -8.50 -6.08
CA ASN A 148 -1.75 -8.61 -5.77
C ASN A 148 -1.30 -7.34 -5.05
N HIS A 149 -0.78 -7.51 -3.83
CA HIS A 149 -0.32 -6.46 -2.95
C HIS A 149 1.21 -6.38 -2.87
N ALA A 150 1.93 -7.02 -3.80
CA ALA A 150 3.40 -6.99 -3.86
C ALA A 150 3.92 -5.55 -3.71
N ARG A 151 4.92 -5.36 -2.84
CA ARG A 151 5.51 -4.06 -2.52
C ARG A 151 4.53 -2.98 -2.04
N ALA A 152 3.31 -3.33 -1.62
CA ALA A 152 2.32 -2.36 -1.13
C ALA A 152 2.52 -1.96 0.33
N HIS A 153 3.35 -2.69 1.08
CA HIS A 153 3.48 -2.51 2.53
C HIS A 153 4.95 -2.43 2.97
N PRO A 154 5.57 -1.24 2.99
CA PRO A 154 6.86 -1.05 3.64
C PRO A 154 6.74 -1.38 5.13
N LEU A 155 7.74 -2.06 5.67
CA LEU A 155 7.78 -2.39 7.10
C LEU A 155 7.90 -1.13 7.96
N TYR A 156 7.24 -1.14 9.11
CA TYR A 156 7.50 -0.13 10.14
C TYR A 156 8.70 -0.55 10.98
N SER A 157 9.90 -0.22 10.50
CA SER A 157 11.18 -0.55 11.13
C SER A 157 12.03 0.70 11.29
N GLY A 158 12.98 0.67 12.24
CA GLY A 158 13.95 1.76 12.40
C GLY A 158 14.76 2.04 11.13
N TRP A 159 15.04 1.00 10.33
CA TRP A 159 15.73 1.13 9.05
C TRP A 159 14.91 1.86 7.99
N ASN A 160 13.63 1.53 7.86
CA ASN A 160 12.75 2.24 6.93
C ASN A 160 12.52 3.69 7.35
N VAL A 161 12.39 3.96 8.67
CA VAL A 161 12.31 5.32 9.20
C VAL A 161 13.58 6.11 8.89
N ALA A 162 14.76 5.49 9.00
CA ALA A 162 16.02 6.12 8.61
C ALA A 162 16.04 6.45 7.11
N ALA A 163 15.63 5.53 6.24
CA ALA A 163 15.54 5.78 4.80
C ALA A 163 14.59 6.95 4.46
N GLN A 164 13.41 6.98 5.11
CA GLN A 164 12.42 8.04 4.97
C GLN A 164 12.99 9.40 5.39
N LEU A 165 13.69 9.44 6.52
CA LEU A 165 14.34 10.67 7.00
C LEU A 165 15.45 11.12 6.07
N SER A 166 16.23 10.20 5.49
CA SER A 166 17.30 10.50 4.54
C SER A 166 16.79 11.00 3.18
N LEU A 167 15.53 10.72 2.82
CA LEU A 167 14.92 11.16 1.56
C LEU A 167 14.98 12.70 1.37
N ARG A 168 14.94 13.47 2.46
CA ARG A 168 15.10 14.94 2.43
C ARG A 168 16.39 15.42 1.76
N LEU A 169 17.43 14.58 1.73
CA LEU A 169 18.72 14.92 1.13
C LEU A 169 18.69 14.91 -0.40
N VAL A 170 17.62 14.33 -0.98
CA VAL A 170 17.48 14.12 -2.41
C VAL A 170 16.15 14.63 -2.97
N GLN A 171 15.17 14.97 -2.12
CA GLN A 171 13.91 15.60 -2.55
C GLN A 171 14.14 16.87 -3.36
N GLY A 172 13.48 16.96 -4.53
CA GLY A 172 13.55 18.11 -5.44
C GLY A 172 14.88 18.25 -6.19
N LYS A 173 15.89 17.43 -5.88
CA LYS A 173 17.20 17.48 -6.53
C LYS A 173 17.03 17.16 -8.02
N ASN A 174 17.64 17.99 -8.86
CA ASN A 174 17.48 17.93 -10.31
C ASN A 174 16.02 17.98 -10.78
N GLY A 175 15.07 18.44 -9.96
CA GLY A 175 13.65 18.43 -10.28
C GLY A 175 12.97 17.06 -10.20
N ILE A 176 13.52 16.13 -9.43
CA ILE A 176 12.92 14.83 -9.13
C ILE A 176 12.35 14.85 -7.71
N TYR A 177 11.13 14.38 -7.53
CA TYR A 177 10.45 14.25 -6.24
C TYR A 177 9.91 12.83 -6.08
N TYR A 178 9.76 12.39 -4.84
CA TYR A 178 9.29 11.08 -4.45
C TYR A 178 8.13 11.22 -3.46
N CYS A 179 7.01 10.54 -3.73
CA CYS A 179 5.87 10.47 -2.81
C CYS A 179 5.26 9.07 -2.85
N SER A 180 5.13 8.41 -1.72
CA SER A 180 4.50 7.08 -1.63
C SER A 180 4.38 6.69 -0.16
N ASN A 181 3.86 5.51 0.11
CA ASN A 181 3.88 4.92 1.46
C ASN A 181 5.30 4.78 2.03
N TRP A 182 6.31 4.50 1.19
CA TRP A 182 7.70 4.34 1.64
C TRP A 182 8.39 5.68 1.93
N THR A 183 7.77 6.82 1.57
CA THR A 183 8.33 8.16 1.80
C THR A 183 7.81 8.82 3.08
N THR A 184 6.93 8.14 3.83
CA THR A 184 6.24 8.71 5.00
C THR A 184 6.43 7.85 6.25
N PRO A 185 6.48 8.46 7.47
CA PRO A 185 6.57 7.71 8.73
C PRO A 185 5.25 7.01 9.05
N GLY A 186 5.00 5.86 8.41
CA GLY A 186 3.78 5.08 8.53
C GLY A 186 3.27 4.58 7.19
N ASN A 187 2.58 3.45 7.19
CA ASN A 187 2.04 2.79 6.00
C ASN A 187 0.51 3.01 5.89
N CYS A 188 0.08 4.27 5.92
CA CYS A 188 -1.34 4.63 5.86
C CYS A 188 -1.65 5.42 4.58
N HIS A 189 -2.89 5.27 4.10
CA HIS A 189 -3.36 5.89 2.86
C HIS A 189 -3.41 7.42 2.94
N ASP A 190 -3.75 7.96 4.11
CA ASP A 190 -3.80 9.41 4.38
C ASP A 190 -2.42 10.05 4.21
N MET A 191 -1.38 9.46 4.78
CA MET A 191 0.00 9.94 4.69
C MET A 191 0.53 9.78 3.26
N SER A 192 0.24 8.65 2.61
CA SER A 192 0.63 8.41 1.22
C SER A 192 0.00 9.46 0.28
N LEU A 193 -1.29 9.73 0.43
CA LEU A 193 -1.99 10.78 -0.31
C LEU A 193 -1.40 12.16 -0.01
N LEU A 194 -1.21 12.48 1.26
CA LEU A 194 -0.67 13.76 1.69
C LEU A 194 0.74 14.00 1.15
N SER A 195 1.59 12.97 1.05
CA SER A 195 2.91 13.07 0.45
C SER A 195 2.87 13.47 -1.03
N GLY A 196 1.85 12.98 -1.77
CA GLY A 196 1.59 13.37 -3.15
C GLY A 196 1.16 14.83 -3.25
N ILE A 197 0.29 15.29 -2.33
CA ILE A 197 -0.10 16.71 -2.24
C ILE A 197 1.10 17.59 -1.92
N VAL A 198 1.99 17.16 -1.02
CA VAL A 198 3.24 17.86 -0.68
C VAL A 198 4.12 18.03 -1.93
N CYS A 199 4.37 16.95 -2.68
CA CYS A 199 5.19 17.02 -3.90
C CYS A 199 4.51 17.86 -5.00
N ALA A 200 3.19 17.74 -5.17
CA ALA A 200 2.44 18.56 -6.12
C ALA A 200 2.54 20.06 -5.79
N HIS A 201 2.42 20.41 -4.50
CA HIS A 201 2.59 21.79 -4.05
C HIS A 201 4.02 22.30 -4.29
N ALA A 202 5.04 21.46 -4.09
CA ALA A 202 6.43 21.79 -4.35
C ALA A 202 6.73 22.15 -5.81
N VAL A 203 5.98 21.58 -6.74
CA VAL A 203 6.07 21.88 -8.18
C VAL A 203 5.10 22.98 -8.64
N GLY A 204 4.41 23.64 -7.70
CA GLY A 204 3.61 24.85 -7.95
C GLY A 204 2.10 24.67 -7.89
N ALA A 205 1.58 23.49 -7.56
CA ALA A 205 0.14 23.32 -7.34
C ALA A 205 -0.33 24.05 -6.08
N LYS A 206 -1.58 24.51 -6.07
CA LYS A 206 -2.20 25.09 -4.88
C LYS A 206 -2.59 23.97 -3.90
N TYR A 207 -2.45 24.23 -2.60
CA TYR A 207 -2.94 23.30 -1.59
C TYR A 207 -4.49 23.26 -1.62
N PRO A 208 -5.12 22.07 -1.70
CA PRO A 208 -6.58 21.99 -1.95
C PRO A 208 -7.45 22.28 -0.72
N PHE A 209 -6.90 22.23 0.50
CA PHE A 209 -7.70 22.31 1.74
C PHE A 209 -7.43 23.60 2.53
N GLU A 210 -7.35 24.75 1.85
CA GLU A 210 -6.96 26.04 2.44
C GLU A 210 -7.76 26.46 3.69
N LYS A 211 -9.01 26.02 3.82
CA LYS A 211 -9.90 26.40 4.92
C LYS A 211 -9.86 25.43 6.11
N ASN A 212 -9.20 24.27 5.98
CA ASN A 212 -9.15 23.27 7.04
C ASN A 212 -7.83 23.40 7.82
N VAL A 213 -7.93 23.84 9.08
CA VAL A 213 -6.77 24.10 9.94
C VAL A 213 -5.99 22.84 10.29
N GLU A 214 -6.69 21.74 10.59
CA GLU A 214 -6.02 20.48 10.96
C GLU A 214 -5.32 19.85 9.75
N ALA A 215 -5.98 19.83 8.58
CA ALA A 215 -5.37 19.33 7.35
C ALA A 215 -4.11 20.13 6.97
N LYS A 216 -4.12 21.46 7.16
CA LYS A 216 -2.95 22.32 6.97
C LYS A 216 -1.81 21.97 7.91
N LYS A 217 -2.12 21.75 9.19
CA LYS A 217 -1.13 21.38 10.19
C LYS A 217 -0.44 20.07 9.83
N ASP A 218 -1.18 19.06 9.38
CA ASP A 218 -0.61 17.80 8.93
C ASP A 218 0.22 17.97 7.64
N PHE A 219 -0.27 18.78 6.69
CA PHE A 219 0.47 19.13 5.48
C PHE A 219 1.83 19.75 5.80
N PHE A 220 1.89 20.78 6.65
CA PHE A 220 3.15 21.43 7.01
C PHE A 220 4.08 20.49 7.77
N ARG A 221 3.55 19.68 8.70
CA ARG A 221 4.36 18.69 9.42
C ARG A 221 4.99 17.65 8.49
N LEU A 222 4.20 17.08 7.58
CA LEU A 222 4.71 16.09 6.64
C LEU A 222 5.69 16.72 5.65
N ARG A 223 5.40 17.93 5.16
CA ARG A 223 6.31 18.67 4.29
C ARG A 223 7.68 18.88 4.94
N ASP A 224 7.70 19.38 6.17
CA ASP A 224 8.95 19.61 6.91
C ASP A 224 9.70 18.29 7.18
N TRP A 225 8.96 17.18 7.39
CA TRP A 225 9.56 15.85 7.53
C TRP A 225 10.20 15.33 6.24
N MET A 226 9.50 15.49 5.11
CA MET A 226 9.98 15.10 3.78
C MET A 226 11.10 16.01 3.27
N GLY A 227 11.27 17.20 3.86
CA GLY A 227 12.28 18.18 3.45
C GLY A 227 11.98 18.80 2.09
N VAL A 228 10.70 19.15 1.87
CA VAL A 228 10.17 19.70 0.63
C VAL A 228 9.82 21.17 0.76
#